data_AF-K1T1Q3-F1
#
_entry.id   AF-K1T1Q3-F1
#
_cell.length_a   1.000
_cell.length_b   1.000
_cell.length_c   1.000
_cell.angle_alpha   90.00
_cell.angle_beta   90.00
_cell.angle_gamma   90.00
#
_symmetry.space_group_name_H-M   'P 1'
#
loop_
_entity.id
_entity.type
_entity.pdbx_description
1 polymer ?
#
loop_
_entity_poly.entity_id
_entity_poly.type
_entity_poly.pdbx_seq_one_letter_code
_entity_poly.pdbx_strand_id
1 'polypeptide(L)'
;NRASGKSVEAQRINLAVDKIRVEVNRRYQELMQTDGYVTAAKLKDAYLGIGVKQETLLKLFEQHNAEFAKKVGHSRAQGTFTRYRTVCNHIREFLPHTYKREDIPLKELNLTFINDFEYFLRTEKKCRTNTVWGYMIVLKHIVSIARNDGRLPFNPFAGYINSPESVDRGYLTQKEIQTLMDAPMK
;
A
#
# COMPACT_ATOMS: atom_id res chain seq x y z
N ASN A 1 -15.76 -39.54 2.93
CA ASN A 1 -16.05 -40.93 3.37
C ASN A 1 -15.16 -41.28 4.55
N ARG A 2 -15.73 -41.96 5.55
CA ARG A 2 -14.97 -42.48 6.70
C ARG A 2 -14.40 -43.85 6.33
N ALA A 3 -13.23 -44.21 6.83
CA ALA A 3 -12.68 -45.56 6.70
C ALA A 3 -13.50 -46.54 7.56
N SER A 4 -13.83 -47.70 7.01
CA SER A 4 -14.56 -48.78 7.70
C SER A 4 -13.62 -49.62 8.57
N GLY A 5 -14.11 -50.06 9.74
CA GLY A 5 -13.36 -50.93 10.66
C GLY A 5 -12.77 -50.19 11.87
N LYS A 6 -12.20 -50.95 12.80
CA LYS A 6 -11.63 -50.47 14.07
C LYS A 6 -10.11 -50.51 14.12
N SER A 7 -9.43 -50.71 12.98
CA SER A 7 -7.95 -50.70 12.94
C SER A 7 -7.42 -49.33 13.37
N VAL A 8 -6.20 -49.32 13.92
CA VAL A 8 -5.51 -48.09 14.34
C VAL A 8 -5.34 -47.14 13.16
N GLU A 9 -5.09 -47.67 11.98
CA GLU A 9 -5.00 -46.94 10.71
C GLU A 9 -6.35 -46.30 10.34
N ALA A 10 -7.46 -47.05 10.41
CA ALA A 10 -8.79 -46.52 10.11
C ALA A 10 -9.19 -45.41 11.09
N GLN A 11 -8.85 -45.55 12.37
CA GLN A 11 -9.07 -44.51 13.39
C GLN A 11 -8.24 -43.26 13.12
N ARG A 12 -6.94 -43.39 12.78
CA ARG A 12 -6.08 -42.26 12.40
C ARG A 12 -6.60 -41.51 11.17
N ILE A 13 -7.02 -42.24 10.13
CA ILE A 13 -7.58 -41.65 8.91
C ILE A 13 -8.86 -40.87 9.24
N ASN A 14 -9.75 -41.47 10.04
CA ASN A 14 -11.00 -40.82 10.43
C ASN A 14 -10.76 -39.55 11.26
N LEU A 15 -9.80 -39.56 12.17
CA LEU A 15 -9.40 -38.36 12.93
C LEU A 15 -8.89 -37.23 12.03
N ALA A 16 -8.07 -37.57 11.03
CA ALA A 16 -7.59 -36.58 10.06
C ALA A 16 -8.75 -35.99 9.24
N VAL A 17 -9.68 -36.83 8.77
CA VAL A 17 -10.87 -36.39 8.04
C VAL A 17 -11.76 -35.48 8.90
N ASP A 18 -11.94 -35.81 10.18
CA ASP A 18 -12.74 -34.99 11.10
C ASP A 18 -12.08 -33.63 11.35
N LYS A 19 -10.75 -33.59 11.51
CA LYS A 19 -10.00 -32.34 11.64
C LYS A 19 -10.17 -31.45 10.40
N ILE A 20 -10.08 -32.04 9.21
CA ILE A 20 -10.30 -31.31 7.94
C ILE A 20 -11.71 -30.74 7.88
N ARG A 21 -12.74 -31.52 8.25
CA ARG A 21 -14.14 -31.06 8.28
C ARG A 21 -14.34 -29.87 9.20
N VAL A 22 -13.78 -29.92 10.41
CA VAL A 22 -13.87 -28.81 11.38
C VAL A 22 -13.23 -27.54 10.80
N GLU A 23 -12.05 -27.67 10.20
CA GLU A 23 -11.32 -26.54 9.61
C GLU A 23 -12.08 -25.92 8.42
N VAL A 24 -12.59 -26.76 7.50
CA VAL A 24 -13.39 -26.30 6.36
C VAL A 24 -14.66 -25.59 6.82
N ASN A 25 -15.37 -26.13 7.82
CA ASN A 25 -16.57 -25.49 8.36
C ASN A 25 -16.24 -24.14 9.02
N ARG A 26 -15.12 -24.04 9.75
CA ARG A 26 -14.67 -22.77 10.33
C ARG A 26 -14.43 -21.72 9.24
N ARG A 27 -13.69 -22.08 8.18
CA ARG A 27 -13.42 -21.17 7.04
C ARG A 27 -14.69 -20.76 6.31
N TYR A 28 -15.65 -21.67 6.14
CA TYR A 28 -16.95 -21.35 5.57
C TYR A 28 -17.68 -20.29 6.39
N GLN A 29 -17.73 -20.44 7.71
CA GLN A 29 -18.37 -19.47 8.60
C GLN A 29 -17.68 -18.09 8.54
N GLU A 30 -16.34 -18.07 8.55
CA GLU A 30 -15.56 -16.84 8.40
C GLU A 30 -15.85 -16.11 7.07
N LEU A 31 -15.86 -16.86 5.95
CA LEU A 31 -16.18 -16.31 4.62
C LEU A 31 -17.62 -15.82 4.53
N MET A 32 -18.58 -16.55 5.10
CA MET A 32 -19.99 -16.16 5.09
C MET A 32 -20.22 -14.88 5.91
N GLN A 33 -19.52 -14.71 7.04
CA GLN A 33 -19.56 -13.49 7.84
C GLN A 33 -18.89 -12.30 7.15
N THR A 34 -17.79 -12.52 6.43
CA THR A 34 -17.01 -11.45 5.80
C THR A 34 -17.61 -10.99 4.47
N ASP A 35 -17.97 -11.93 3.60
CA ASP A 35 -18.34 -11.67 2.21
C ASP A 35 -19.86 -11.79 1.95
N GLY A 36 -20.63 -12.37 2.87
CA GLY A 36 -22.06 -12.62 2.72
C GLY A 36 -22.44 -13.77 1.77
N TYR A 37 -21.46 -14.41 1.10
CA TYR A 37 -21.66 -15.58 0.25
C TYR A 37 -20.40 -16.44 0.16
N VAL A 38 -20.56 -17.74 -0.11
CA VAL A 38 -19.45 -18.69 -0.23
C VAL A 38 -19.59 -19.55 -1.49
N THR A 39 -18.52 -19.64 -2.28
CA THR A 39 -18.41 -20.58 -3.41
C THR A 39 -17.43 -21.70 -3.05
N ALA A 40 -17.58 -22.87 -3.66
CA ALA A 40 -16.67 -24.00 -3.44
C ALA A 40 -15.21 -23.66 -3.80
N ALA A 41 -15.01 -22.85 -4.84
CA ALA A 41 -13.70 -22.32 -5.21
C ALA A 41 -13.11 -21.43 -4.10
N LYS A 42 -13.87 -20.42 -3.62
CA LYS A 42 -13.45 -19.54 -2.51
C LYS A 42 -13.13 -20.32 -1.23
N LEU A 43 -13.94 -21.32 -0.89
CA LEU A 43 -13.74 -22.12 0.30
C LEU A 43 -12.48 -22.99 0.21
N LYS A 44 -12.27 -23.62 -0.96
CA LYS A 44 -11.05 -24.38 -1.25
C LYS A 44 -9.82 -23.49 -1.18
N ASP A 45 -9.90 -22.30 -1.78
CA ASP A 45 -8.85 -21.30 -1.79
C ASP A 45 -8.50 -20.84 -0.37
N ALA A 46 -9.50 -20.48 0.44
CA ALA A 46 -9.29 -20.13 1.85
C ALA A 46 -8.73 -21.28 2.70
N TYR A 47 -9.16 -22.53 2.45
CA TYR A 47 -8.67 -23.72 3.15
C TYR A 47 -7.22 -24.05 2.79
N LEU A 48 -6.85 -23.95 1.51
CA LEU A 48 -5.50 -24.20 1.02
C LEU A 48 -4.56 -23.00 1.19
N GLY A 49 -5.07 -21.85 1.65
CA GLY A 49 -4.33 -20.58 1.71
C GLY A 49 -4.01 -19.99 0.33
N ILE A 50 -4.58 -20.55 -0.74
CA ILE A 50 -4.42 -20.10 -2.13
C ILE A 50 -5.44 -18.98 -2.34
N GLY A 51 -5.02 -17.74 -2.59
CA GLY A 51 -5.96 -16.65 -2.90
C GLY A 51 -6.14 -15.59 -1.82
N VAL A 52 -5.62 -15.80 -0.61
CA VAL A 52 -5.26 -14.66 0.26
C VAL A 52 -3.94 -14.08 -0.26
N LYS A 53 -3.95 -13.55 -1.48
CA LYS A 53 -2.89 -12.63 -1.89
C LYS A 53 -3.03 -11.45 -0.96
N GLN A 54 -2.22 -11.41 0.10
CA GLN A 54 -2.10 -10.24 0.95
C GLN A 54 -1.85 -9.08 -0.01
N GLU A 55 -2.83 -8.19 -0.13
CA GLU A 55 -2.62 -6.99 -0.91
C GLU A 55 -1.60 -6.15 -0.16
N THR A 56 -0.55 -5.80 -0.89
CA THR A 56 0.59 -5.08 -0.36
C THR A 56 0.59 -3.64 -0.84
N LEU A 57 1.32 -2.80 -0.13
CA LEU A 57 1.41 -1.37 -0.44
C LEU A 57 2.02 -1.12 -1.83
N LEU A 58 3.13 -1.79 -2.18
CA LEU A 58 3.77 -1.56 -3.48
C LEU A 58 2.88 -2.01 -4.65
N LYS A 59 2.22 -3.16 -4.51
CA LYS A 59 1.28 -3.64 -5.54
C LYS A 59 0.13 -2.66 -5.76
N LEU A 60 -0.41 -2.08 -4.70
CA LEU A 60 -1.47 -1.06 -4.79
C LEU A 60 -0.96 0.20 -5.52
N PHE A 61 0.26 0.65 -5.20
CA PHE A 61 0.91 1.75 -5.91
C PHE A 61 1.10 1.48 -7.40
N GLU A 62 1.56 0.28 -7.75
CA GLU A 62 1.80 -0.13 -9.13
C GLU A 62 0.51 -0.18 -9.94
N GLN A 63 -0.56 -0.75 -9.37
CA GLN A 63 -1.90 -0.74 -9.96
C GLN A 63 -2.40 0.69 -10.19
N HIS A 64 -2.31 1.54 -9.16
CA HIS A 64 -2.71 2.95 -9.27
C HIS A 64 -1.91 3.67 -10.35
N ASN A 65 -0.60 3.50 -10.40
CA ASN A 65 0.28 4.15 -11.36
C ASN A 65 -0.01 3.70 -12.80
N ALA A 66 -0.29 2.41 -13.01
CA ALA A 66 -0.66 1.90 -14.33
C ALA A 66 -1.97 2.52 -14.84
N GLU A 67 -2.96 2.70 -13.98
CA GLU A 67 -4.20 3.38 -14.33
C GLU A 67 -4.03 4.89 -14.51
N PHE A 68 -3.22 5.51 -13.65
CA PHE A 68 -2.94 6.94 -13.72
C PHE A 68 -2.23 7.29 -15.04
N ALA A 69 -1.26 6.48 -15.45
CA ALA A 69 -0.52 6.64 -16.70
C ALA A 69 -1.45 6.72 -17.92
N LYS A 70 -2.49 5.88 -17.98
CA LYS A 70 -3.50 5.88 -19.06
C LYS A 70 -4.29 7.19 -19.14
N LYS A 71 -4.35 7.96 -18.06
CA LYS A 71 -5.13 9.21 -17.95
C LYS A 71 -4.26 10.46 -18.16
N VAL A 72 -2.95 10.31 -18.23
CA VAL A 72 -2.01 11.41 -18.47
C VAL A 72 -2.24 11.99 -19.86
N GLY A 73 -2.23 13.32 -19.97
CA GLY A 73 -2.48 14.03 -21.23
C GLY A 73 -3.96 14.20 -21.58
N HIS A 74 -4.85 13.53 -20.85
CA HIS A 74 -6.31 13.72 -20.98
C HIS A 74 -6.89 14.46 -19.78
N SER A 75 -6.84 13.84 -18.60
CA SER A 75 -7.43 14.37 -17.36
C SER A 75 -6.43 14.53 -16.23
N ARG A 76 -5.18 14.09 -16.44
CA ARG A 76 -4.11 14.12 -15.44
C ARG A 76 -2.83 14.73 -16.00
N ALA A 77 -2.13 15.47 -15.15
CA ALA A 77 -0.85 16.09 -15.48
C ALA A 77 0.31 15.11 -15.31
N GLN A 78 1.30 15.20 -16.21
CA GLN A 78 2.53 14.40 -16.14
C GLN A 78 3.30 14.64 -14.83
N GLY A 79 3.37 15.88 -14.35
CA GLY A 79 4.06 16.20 -13.09
C GLY A 79 3.47 15.48 -11.88
N THR A 80 2.15 15.28 -11.85
CA THR A 80 1.47 14.51 -10.80
C THR A 80 1.85 13.03 -10.91
N PHE A 81 1.85 12.45 -12.11
CA PHE A 81 2.26 11.07 -12.33
C PHE A 81 3.70 10.82 -11.90
N THR A 82 4.63 11.72 -12.26
CA THR A 82 6.03 11.65 -11.81
C THR A 82 6.11 11.61 -10.29
N ARG A 83 5.32 12.43 -9.58
CA ARG A 83 5.30 12.43 -8.11
C ARG A 83 4.86 11.09 -7.53
N TYR A 84 3.82 10.47 -8.07
CA TYR A 84 3.39 9.12 -7.63
C TYR A 84 4.48 8.07 -7.84
N ARG A 85 5.18 8.11 -8.98
CA ARG A 85 6.32 7.21 -9.24
C ARG A 85 7.46 7.45 -8.26
N THR A 86 7.80 8.70 -7.97
CA THR A 86 8.85 9.05 -7.01
C THR A 86 8.53 8.50 -5.62
N VAL A 87 7.30 8.68 -5.12
CA VAL A 87 6.90 8.16 -3.80
C VAL A 87 6.92 6.64 -3.78
N CYS A 88 6.43 5.97 -4.84
CA CYS A 88 6.51 4.51 -4.97
C CYS A 88 7.97 4.01 -4.90
N ASN A 89 8.89 4.69 -5.57
CA ASN A 89 10.31 4.34 -5.52
C ASN A 89 10.90 4.56 -4.12
N HIS A 90 10.58 5.67 -3.45
CA HIS A 90 11.03 5.89 -2.07
C HIS A 90 10.51 4.82 -1.11
N ILE A 91 9.28 4.34 -1.27
CA ILE A 91 8.75 3.23 -0.47
C ILE A 91 9.54 1.94 -0.75
N ARG A 92 9.84 1.66 -2.02
CA ARG A 92 10.62 0.48 -2.41
C ARG A 92 12.04 0.48 -1.83
N GLU A 93 12.62 1.65 -1.60
CA GLU A 93 13.92 1.78 -0.93
C GLU A 93 13.80 1.76 0.60
N PHE A 94 12.74 2.36 1.13
CA PHE A 94 12.45 2.45 2.56
C PHE A 94 12.19 1.09 3.21
N LEU A 95 11.42 0.23 2.54
CA LEU A 95 11.00 -1.07 3.12
C LEU A 95 12.21 -1.99 3.43
N PRO A 96 13.17 -2.20 2.51
CA PRO A 96 14.39 -2.94 2.84
C PRO A 96 15.29 -2.20 3.82
N HIS A 97 15.32 -0.87 3.80
CA HIS A 97 16.14 -0.08 4.71
C HIS A 97 15.70 -0.26 6.17
N THR A 98 14.43 -0.03 6.44
CA THR A 98 13.87 0.09 7.80
C THR A 98 13.26 -1.22 8.31
N TYR A 99 12.52 -1.94 7.45
CA TYR A 99 11.77 -3.13 7.86
C TYR A 99 12.42 -4.45 7.42
N LYS A 100 13.52 -4.40 6.63
CA LYS A 100 14.19 -5.58 6.05
C LYS A 100 13.24 -6.47 5.24
N ARG A 101 12.28 -5.84 4.56
CA ARG A 101 11.28 -6.50 3.72
C ARG A 101 11.22 -5.83 2.36
N GLU A 102 10.86 -6.59 1.33
CA GLU A 102 10.67 -6.04 -0.02
C GLU A 102 9.31 -5.35 -0.19
N ASP A 103 8.30 -5.80 0.56
CA ASP A 103 6.95 -5.26 0.53
C ASP A 103 6.29 -5.34 1.91
N ILE A 104 5.14 -4.68 2.08
CA ILE A 104 4.37 -4.67 3.33
C ILE A 104 2.88 -4.91 3.06
N PRO A 105 2.23 -5.86 3.78
CA PRO A 105 0.79 -6.03 3.71
C PRO A 105 0.04 -4.77 4.15
N LEU A 106 -1.04 -4.41 3.44
CA LEU A 106 -1.83 -3.21 3.77
C LEU A 106 -2.31 -3.21 5.23
N LYS A 107 -2.66 -4.38 5.78
CA LYS A 107 -3.13 -4.55 7.16
C LYS A 107 -2.08 -4.22 8.22
N GLU A 108 -0.79 -4.22 7.87
CA GLU A 108 0.30 -3.88 8.78
C GLU A 108 0.62 -2.37 8.80
N LEU A 109 0.01 -1.59 7.89
CA LEU A 109 0.18 -0.14 7.89
C LEU A 109 -0.46 0.44 9.16
N ASN A 110 0.32 1.21 9.92
CA ASN A 110 -0.12 1.87 11.15
C ASN A 110 0.56 3.26 11.26
N LEU A 111 0.27 4.01 12.32
CA LEU A 111 0.84 5.35 12.50
C LEU A 111 2.38 5.32 12.59
N THR A 112 2.98 4.28 13.18
CA THR A 112 4.43 4.10 13.24
C THR A 112 5.03 4.02 11.85
N PHE A 113 4.44 3.22 10.96
CA PHE A 113 4.87 3.14 9.55
C PHE A 113 4.84 4.51 8.86
N ILE A 114 3.78 5.30 9.08
CA ILE A 114 3.64 6.64 8.50
C ILE A 114 4.76 7.58 9.00
N ASN A 115 5.02 7.57 10.31
CA ASN A 115 6.07 8.40 10.90
C ASN A 115 7.48 7.95 10.48
N ASP A 116 7.74 6.65 10.45
CA ASP A 116 9.02 6.09 10.01
C ASP A 116 9.32 6.45 8.55
N PHE A 117 8.30 6.42 7.69
CA PHE A 117 8.46 6.81 6.29
C PHE A 117 8.75 8.31 6.15
N GLU A 118 8.05 9.17 6.89
CA GLU A 118 8.40 10.59 6.95
C GLU A 118 9.84 10.80 7.42
N TYR A 119 10.23 10.10 8.49
CA TYR A 119 11.58 10.20 9.04
C TYR A 119 12.63 9.81 8.00
N PHE A 120 12.43 8.70 7.29
CA PHE A 120 13.28 8.27 6.17
C PHE A 120 13.38 9.32 5.06
N LEU A 121 12.27 9.98 4.71
CA LEU A 121 12.30 11.07 3.72
C LEU A 121 13.15 12.26 4.20
N ARG A 122 13.12 12.56 5.49
CA ARG A 122 13.88 13.66 6.09
C ARG A 122 15.36 13.33 6.26
N THR A 123 15.70 12.13 6.70
CA THR A 123 17.09 11.75 7.01
C THR A 123 17.83 11.20 5.80
N GLU A 124 17.28 10.17 5.17
CA GLU A 124 17.95 9.45 4.07
C GLU A 124 17.80 10.19 2.75
N LYS A 125 16.59 10.70 2.46
CA LYS A 125 16.34 11.47 1.23
C LYS A 125 16.61 12.96 1.36
N LYS A 126 16.91 13.45 2.57
CA LYS A 126 17.19 14.86 2.87
C LYS A 126 16.15 15.82 2.28
N CYS A 127 14.89 15.37 2.23
CA CYS A 127 13.79 16.14 1.67
C CYS A 127 13.41 17.29 2.60
N ARG A 128 13.17 18.47 2.01
CA ARG A 128 12.67 19.65 2.75
C ARG A 128 11.20 19.46 3.15
N THR A 129 10.72 20.22 4.14
CA THR A 129 9.36 20.12 4.70
C THR A 129 8.27 20.08 3.62
N ASN A 130 8.27 21.03 2.68
CA ASN A 130 7.24 21.07 1.61
C ASN A 130 7.29 19.88 0.64
N THR A 131 8.46 19.28 0.46
CA THR A 131 8.61 18.08 -0.37
C THR A 131 8.06 16.86 0.36
N VAL A 132 8.42 16.69 1.64
CA VAL A 132 7.87 15.66 2.52
C VAL A 132 6.35 15.78 2.57
N TRP A 133 5.82 16.97 2.84
CA TRP A 133 4.39 17.24 2.85
C TRP A 133 3.69 16.77 1.56
N GLY A 134 4.25 17.13 0.40
CA GLY A 134 3.73 16.71 -0.91
C GLY A 134 3.80 15.20 -1.14
N TYR A 135 4.83 14.51 -0.64
CA TYR A 135 4.96 13.06 -0.73
C TYR A 135 4.00 12.33 0.21
N MET A 136 3.80 12.86 1.43
CA MET A 136 2.89 12.29 2.40
C MET A 136 1.42 12.42 1.96
N ILE A 137 1.05 13.48 1.23
CA ILE A 137 -0.25 13.58 0.57
C ILE A 137 -0.47 12.45 -0.44
N VAL A 138 0.55 12.12 -1.22
CA VAL A 138 0.47 11.04 -2.22
C VAL A 138 0.28 9.68 -1.54
N LEU A 139 1.07 9.38 -0.51
CA LEU A 139 0.90 8.14 0.26
C LEU A 139 -0.49 8.08 0.92
N LYS A 140 -0.95 9.19 1.53
CA LYS A 140 -2.28 9.29 2.13
C LYS A 140 -3.39 9.02 1.13
N HIS A 141 -3.25 9.50 -0.11
CA HIS A 141 -4.22 9.23 -1.17
C HIS A 141 -4.27 7.73 -1.53
N ILE A 142 -3.12 7.07 -1.72
CA ILE A 142 -3.08 5.63 -2.02
C ILE A 142 -3.71 4.81 -0.90
N VAL A 143 -3.37 5.10 0.35
CA VAL A 143 -3.97 4.45 1.53
C VAL A 143 -5.48 4.70 1.60
N SER A 144 -5.94 5.89 1.23
CA SER A 144 -7.37 6.22 1.22
C SER A 144 -8.14 5.41 0.16
N ILE A 145 -7.55 5.15 -1.00
CA ILE A 145 -8.13 4.24 -2.01
C ILE A 145 -8.34 2.86 -1.41
N ALA A 146 -7.29 2.29 -0.78
CA ALA A 146 -7.37 0.96 -0.18
C ALA A 146 -8.45 0.86 0.91
N ARG A 147 -8.59 1.93 1.71
CA ARG A 147 -9.60 2.03 2.76
C ARG A 147 -11.01 2.13 2.17
N ASN A 148 -11.22 2.96 1.16
CA ASN A 148 -12.53 3.15 0.54
C ASN A 148 -12.99 1.89 -0.21
N ASP A 149 -12.06 1.09 -0.73
CA ASP A 149 -12.32 -0.22 -1.32
C ASP A 149 -12.56 -1.33 -0.27
N GLY A 150 -12.51 -1.02 1.03
CA GLY A 150 -12.70 -1.99 2.11
C GLY A 150 -11.52 -2.92 2.39
N ARG A 151 -10.38 -2.74 1.70
CA ARG A 151 -9.17 -3.57 1.87
C ARG A 151 -8.40 -3.23 3.14
N LEU A 152 -8.59 -2.01 3.65
CA LEU A 152 -7.95 -1.51 4.86
C LEU A 152 -9.01 -1.08 5.89
N PRO A 153 -9.14 -1.79 7.03
CA PRO A 153 -10.24 -1.58 7.97
C PRO A 153 -10.07 -0.33 8.84
N PHE A 154 -8.87 0.23 8.95
CA PHE A 154 -8.58 1.40 9.78
C PHE A 154 -7.71 2.42 9.03
N ASN A 155 -7.69 3.67 9.51
CA ASN A 155 -6.90 4.73 8.88
C ASN A 155 -5.51 4.84 9.57
N PRO A 156 -4.40 4.43 8.93
CA PRO A 156 -3.07 4.52 9.54
C PRO A 156 -2.55 5.95 9.64
N PHE A 157 -3.16 6.90 8.92
CA PHE A 157 -2.88 8.34 9.06
C PHE A 157 -3.66 9.00 10.21
N ALA A 158 -4.44 8.26 10.99
CA ALA A 158 -5.13 8.83 12.15
C ALA A 158 -4.11 9.38 13.16
N GLY A 159 -4.22 10.68 13.48
CA GLY A 159 -3.28 11.38 14.36
C GLY A 159 -2.01 11.90 13.68
N TYR A 160 -1.81 11.63 12.38
CA TYR A 160 -0.69 12.17 11.63
C TYR A 160 -0.94 13.62 11.20
N ILE A 161 -0.05 14.53 11.56
CA ILE A 161 -0.13 15.96 11.26
C ILE A 161 1.13 16.38 10.50
N ASN A 162 0.94 16.97 9.32
CA ASN A 162 2.01 17.58 8.54
C ASN A 162 1.47 18.79 7.80
N SER A 163 2.19 19.90 7.89
CA SER A 163 1.81 21.20 7.32
C SER A 163 2.93 21.75 6.44
N PRO A 164 2.60 22.40 5.33
CA PRO A 164 3.61 23.07 4.52
C PRO A 164 4.11 24.32 5.25
N GLU A 165 5.35 24.70 4.98
CA GLU A 165 5.96 25.95 5.41
C GLU A 165 5.82 26.99 4.29
N SER A 166 5.51 28.23 4.66
CA SER A 166 5.59 29.36 3.74
C SER A 166 7.06 29.64 3.44
N VAL A 167 7.42 29.67 2.15
CA VAL A 167 8.78 29.96 1.71
C VAL A 167 8.70 31.11 0.72
N ASP A 168 9.37 32.21 1.05
CA ASP A 168 9.57 33.31 0.10
C ASP A 168 10.51 32.84 -1.00
N ARG A 169 10.03 32.87 -2.25
CA ARG A 169 10.82 32.49 -3.42
C ARG A 169 11.58 33.68 -4.00
N GLY A 170 11.38 34.87 -3.43
CA GLY A 170 11.77 36.13 -4.02
C GLY A 170 11.00 36.39 -5.32
N TYR A 171 11.27 37.55 -5.89
CA TYR A 171 10.89 37.90 -7.25
C TYR A 171 12.07 38.63 -7.89
N LEU A 172 12.20 38.53 -9.20
CA LEU A 172 13.22 39.28 -9.92
C LEU A 172 12.79 40.75 -10.00
N THR A 173 13.66 41.65 -9.60
CA THR A 173 13.51 43.08 -9.82
C THR A 173 13.78 43.42 -11.29
N GLN A 174 13.26 44.56 -11.77
CA GLN A 174 13.46 44.98 -13.16
C GLN A 174 14.96 45.02 -13.57
N LYS A 175 15.84 45.38 -12.64
CA LYS A 175 17.30 45.41 -12.86
C LYS A 175 17.89 44.01 -13.03
N GLU A 176 17.43 43.04 -12.23
CA GLU A 176 17.87 41.65 -12.33
C GLU A 176 17.35 41.00 -13.62
N ILE A 177 16.12 41.33 -14.02
CA ILE A 177 15.57 40.90 -15.32
C ILE A 177 16.41 41.45 -16.46
N GLN A 178 16.76 42.74 -16.45
CA GLN A 178 17.59 43.35 -17.49
C GLN A 178 18.98 42.71 -17.58
N THR A 179 19.61 42.48 -16.42
CA THR A 179 20.91 41.79 -16.35
C THR A 179 20.86 40.38 -16.94
N LEU A 180 19.76 39.64 -16.73
CA LEU A 180 19.58 38.30 -17.30
C LEU A 180 19.33 38.32 -18.81
N MET A 181 18.66 39.36 -19.33
CA MET A 181 18.42 39.52 -20.78
C MET A 181 19.69 39.89 -21.54
N ASP A 182 20.54 40.73 -20.95
CA ASP A 182 21.77 41.22 -21.57
C ASP A 182 22.94 40.22 -21.43
N ALA A 183 22.77 39.18 -20.61
CA ALA A 183 23.76 38.13 -20.45
C ALA A 183 23.88 37.31 -21.75
N PRO A 184 25.10 37.15 -22.32
CA PRO A 184 25.28 36.33 -23.51
C PRO A 184 24.92 34.87 -23.20
N MET A 185 23.98 34.31 -23.96
CA MET A 185 23.62 32.90 -23.83
C MET A 185 24.83 32.04 -24.20
N LYS A 186 25.16 31.08 -23.32
CA LYS A 186 26.15 30.04 -23.58
C LYS A 186 25.58 28.91 -24.41
#